data_AF-A0A8D8QTM2-F1
#
_entry.id   AF-A0A8D8QTM2-F1
#
_cell.length_a   1.000
_cell.length_b   1.000
_cell.length_c   1.000
_cell.angle_alpha   90.00
_cell.angle_beta   90.00
_cell.angle_gamma   90.00
#
_symmetry.space_group_name_H-M   'P 1'
#
loop_
_entity.id
_entity.type
_entity.pdbx_description
1 polymer ?
#
loop_
_entity_poly.entity_id
_entity_poly.type
_entity_poly.pdbx_seq_one_letter_code
_entity_poly.pdbx_strand_id
1 'polypeptide(L)'
;MEKAIIIGSGIGGIAVAIRLQSKGINTLVIEKQKKPGGCANIYKEKGFTFDTGPTVITDPNSIKEILSIQKNKKYNIKLLPVKPFYKIFWKCGKTFIYNNNQKLLEEQIKKFNFNDIFGYRRFLNYSDRIFTEIYN
;
A
#
# COMPACT_ATOMS: atom_id res chain seq x y z
N MET A 1 -19.65 7.99 -30.63
CA MET A 1 -19.26 7.16 -29.47
C MET A 1 -17.79 7.39 -29.21
N GLU A 2 -17.44 7.94 -28.04
CA GLU A 2 -16.06 8.28 -27.71
C GLU A 2 -15.22 7.01 -27.54
N LYS A 3 -13.94 7.09 -27.93
CA LYS A 3 -12.97 5.99 -27.85
C LYS A 3 -11.75 6.45 -27.07
N ALA A 4 -11.21 5.57 -26.23
CA ALA A 4 -9.97 5.80 -25.50
C ALA A 4 -9.03 4.61 -25.67
N ILE A 5 -7.75 4.89 -25.90
CA ILE A 5 -6.68 3.90 -25.92
C ILE A 5 -5.79 4.14 -24.69
N ILE A 6 -5.64 3.13 -23.85
CA ILE A 6 -4.69 3.12 -22.74
C ILE A 6 -3.50 2.24 -23.13
N ILE A 7 -2.30 2.80 -23.08
CA ILE A 7 -1.06 2.07 -23.31
C ILE A 7 -0.46 1.70 -21.95
N GLY A 8 -0.39 0.40 -21.68
CA GLY A 8 0.06 -0.18 -20.42
C GLY A 8 -1.09 -0.61 -19.52
N SER A 9 -0.98 -1.82 -18.97
CA SER A 9 -1.98 -2.43 -18.10
C SER A 9 -1.50 -2.58 -16.65
N GLY A 10 -0.71 -1.61 -16.18
CA GLY A 10 -0.42 -1.45 -14.76
C GLY A 10 -1.67 -1.05 -13.96
N ILE A 11 -1.54 -1.00 -12.62
CA ILE A 11 -2.65 -0.63 -11.71
C ILE A 11 -3.33 0.68 -12.14
N GLY A 12 -2.54 1.70 -12.48
CA GLY A 12 -3.08 2.99 -12.96
C GLY A 12 -3.84 2.88 -14.29
N GLY A 13 -3.27 2.17 -15.27
CA GLY A 13 -3.90 1.98 -16.58
C GLY A 13 -5.22 1.21 -16.50
N ILE A 14 -5.24 0.14 -15.70
CA ILE A 14 -6.47 -0.63 -15.42
C ILE A 14 -7.49 0.23 -14.68
N ALA A 15 -7.08 1.01 -13.67
CA ALA A 15 -7.98 1.89 -12.93
C ALA A 15 -8.65 2.93 -13.84
N VAL A 16 -7.89 3.57 -14.71
CA VAL A 16 -8.40 4.53 -15.71
C VAL A 16 -9.35 3.82 -16.68
N ALA A 17 -8.96 2.65 -17.19
CA ALA A 17 -9.79 1.89 -18.11
C ALA A 17 -11.16 1.52 -17.52
N ILE A 18 -11.19 1.06 -16.26
CA ILE A 18 -12.44 0.75 -15.54
C ILE A 18 -13.33 2.00 -15.44
N ARG A 19 -12.76 3.15 -15.07
CA ARG A 19 -13.52 4.40 -14.92
C ARG A 19 -14.07 4.89 -16.27
N LEU A 20 -13.27 4.89 -17.33
CA LEU A 20 -13.72 5.29 -18.66
C LEU A 20 -14.81 4.35 -19.20
N GLN A 21 -14.58 3.04 -19.08
CA GLN A 21 -15.56 2.05 -19.52
C GLN A 21 -16.88 2.15 -18.77
N SER A 22 -16.86 2.47 -17.47
CA SER A 22 -18.07 2.70 -16.67
C SER A 22 -18.89 3.92 -17.08
N LYS A 23 -18.26 4.88 -17.80
CA LYS A 23 -18.92 6.06 -18.36
C LYS A 23 -19.40 5.85 -19.81
N GLY A 24 -19.34 4.62 -20.33
CA GLY A 24 -19.76 4.28 -21.69
C GLY A 24 -18.74 4.61 -22.78
N ILE A 25 -17.51 4.98 -22.41
CA ILE A 25 -16.42 5.23 -23.37
C ILE A 25 -15.86 3.88 -23.83
N ASN A 26 -15.76 3.68 -25.14
CA ASN A 26 -15.19 2.45 -25.70
C ASN A 26 -13.68 2.42 -25.47
N THR A 27 -13.24 1.50 -24.61
CA THR A 27 -11.90 1.56 -24.05
C THR A 27 -11.06 0.37 -24.50
N LEU A 28 -9.92 0.63 -25.15
CA LEU A 28 -8.93 -0.37 -25.54
C LEU A 28 -7.68 -0.25 -24.67
N VAL A 29 -7.28 -1.34 -24.01
CA VAL A 29 -6.03 -1.41 -23.25
C VAL A 29 -5.01 -2.23 -24.04
N ILE A 30 -3.83 -1.67 -24.26
CA ILE A 30 -2.73 -2.31 -24.99
C ILE A 30 -1.60 -2.61 -24.00
N GLU A 31 -1.19 -3.87 -23.91
CA GLU A 31 -0.08 -4.32 -23.06
C GLU A 31 1.01 -4.95 -23.94
N LYS A 32 2.27 -4.57 -23.69
CA LYS A 32 3.42 -5.15 -24.40
C LYS A 32 3.83 -6.51 -23.83
N GLN A 33 3.53 -6.74 -22.56
CA GLN A 33 3.82 -7.98 -21.85
C GLN A 33 2.77 -9.06 -22.15
N LYS A 34 3.10 -10.31 -21.83
CA LYS A 34 2.19 -11.46 -22.02
C LYS A 34 0.96 -11.43 -21.10
N LYS A 35 0.99 -10.64 -20.02
CA LYS A 35 -0.04 -10.57 -18.98
C LYS A 35 -0.20 -9.15 -18.47
N PRO A 36 -1.40 -8.78 -18.00
CA PRO A 36 -1.59 -7.49 -17.35
C PRO A 36 -0.96 -7.42 -15.96
N GLY A 37 -0.74 -6.20 -15.46
CA GLY A 37 -0.22 -5.94 -14.12
C GLY A 37 0.90 -4.90 -14.08
N GLY A 38 1.59 -4.65 -15.20
CA GLY A 38 2.73 -3.73 -15.25
C GLY A 38 3.82 -4.14 -14.24
N CYS A 39 4.17 -3.24 -13.31
CA CYS A 39 5.11 -3.57 -12.23
C CYS A 39 4.53 -4.55 -11.21
N ALA A 40 3.21 -4.58 -11.00
CA ALA A 40 2.53 -5.50 -10.09
C ALA A 40 2.30 -6.86 -10.78
N ASN A 41 3.39 -7.53 -11.14
CA ASN A 41 3.38 -8.79 -11.88
C ASN A 41 3.88 -9.95 -11.01
N ILE A 42 3.65 -11.17 -11.50
CA ILE A 42 3.93 -12.41 -10.80
C ILE A 42 4.82 -13.31 -11.67
N TYR A 43 5.93 -13.75 -11.08
CA TYR A 43 6.80 -14.78 -11.63
C TYR A 43 6.60 -16.10 -10.88
N LYS A 44 6.55 -17.23 -11.59
CA LYS A 44 6.39 -18.56 -10.99
C LYS A 44 7.48 -19.49 -11.50
N GLU A 45 8.17 -20.15 -10.58
CA GLU A 45 9.25 -21.08 -10.90
C GLU A 45 9.30 -22.19 -9.86
N LYS A 46 9.41 -23.45 -10.30
CA LYS A 46 9.62 -24.64 -9.43
C LYS A 46 8.65 -24.72 -8.24
N GLY A 47 7.39 -24.35 -8.44
CA GLY A 47 6.35 -24.36 -7.40
C GLY A 47 6.29 -23.11 -6.52
N PHE A 48 7.25 -22.18 -6.65
CA PHE A 48 7.26 -20.89 -5.95
C PHE A 48 6.56 -19.80 -6.75
N THR A 49 6.03 -18.82 -6.03
CA THR A 49 5.40 -17.61 -6.60
C THR A 49 6.13 -16.38 -6.05
N PHE A 50 6.61 -15.53 -6.94
CA PHE A 50 7.37 -14.32 -6.63
C PHE A 50 6.64 -13.10 -7.18
N ASP A 51 6.29 -12.16 -6.31
CA ASP A 51 5.83 -10.85 -6.74
C ASP A 51 7.02 -10.03 -7.23
N THR A 52 6.93 -9.46 -8.43
CA THR A 52 8.00 -8.63 -9.01
C THR A 52 7.78 -7.13 -8.76
N GLY A 53 6.75 -6.80 -7.98
CA GLY A 53 6.22 -5.46 -7.81
C GLY A 53 5.97 -5.08 -6.36
N PRO A 54 5.31 -3.93 -6.13
CA PRO A 54 4.95 -3.50 -4.80
C PRO A 54 3.92 -4.46 -4.18
N THR A 55 4.21 -4.94 -2.98
CA THR A 55 3.32 -5.82 -2.19
C THR A 55 2.67 -5.11 -0.99
N VAL A 56 3.19 -3.94 -0.62
CA VAL A 56 2.69 -3.16 0.51
C VAL A 56 1.50 -2.32 0.08
N ILE A 57 0.33 -2.61 0.66
CA ILE A 57 -0.89 -1.84 0.47
C ILE A 57 -1.16 -1.05 1.76
N THR A 58 -1.04 0.28 1.69
CA THR A 58 -1.30 1.19 2.82
C THR A 58 -2.71 1.80 2.78
N ASP A 59 -3.26 2.00 1.58
CA ASP A 59 -4.64 2.46 1.38
C ASP A 59 -5.48 1.39 0.65
N PRO A 60 -6.15 0.49 1.39
CA PRO A 60 -7.04 -0.51 0.80
C PRO A 60 -8.35 0.10 0.26
N ASN A 61 -8.71 1.33 0.64
CA ASN A 61 -9.98 1.92 0.24
C ASN A 61 -9.96 2.36 -1.23
N SER A 62 -8.83 2.87 -1.73
CA SER A 62 -8.63 3.15 -3.16
C SER A 62 -8.93 1.94 -4.05
N ILE A 63 -8.52 0.73 -3.65
CA ILE A 63 -8.81 -0.50 -4.39
C ILE A 63 -10.32 -0.82 -4.33
N LYS A 64 -10.92 -0.75 -3.14
CA LYS A 64 -12.36 -1.01 -2.95
C LYS A 64 -13.22 -0.06 -3.78
N GLU A 65 -12.85 1.22 -3.85
CA GLU A 65 -13.56 2.23 -4.63
C GLU A 65 -13.61 1.83 -6.11
N ILE A 66 -12.47 1.48 -6.71
CA ILE A 66 -12.41 1.06 -8.11
C ILE A 66 -13.23 -0.20 -8.36
N LEU A 67 -13.14 -1.20 -7.48
CA LEU A 67 -13.90 -2.45 -7.62
C LEU A 67 -15.42 -2.22 -7.49
N SER A 68 -15.84 -1.23 -6.68
CA SER A 68 -17.25 -0.90 -6.46
C SER A 68 -17.95 -0.29 -7.69
N ILE A 69 -17.19 0.22 -8.65
CA ILE A 69 -17.71 0.76 -9.92
C ILE A 69 -18.51 -0.32 -10.67
N GLN A 70 -18.07 -1.57 -10.62
CA GLN A 70 -18.77 -2.70 -11.25
C GLN A 70 -19.62 -3.45 -10.21
N LYS A 71 -20.72 -2.81 -9.76
CA LYS A 71 -21.58 -3.29 -8.66
C LYS A 71 -22.03 -4.75 -8.75
N ASN A 72 -22.19 -5.29 -9.97
CA ASN A 72 -22.67 -6.66 -10.20
C ASN A 72 -21.56 -7.71 -10.26
N LYS A 73 -20.29 -7.31 -10.16
CA LYS A 73 -19.15 -8.22 -10.30
C LYS A 73 -18.49 -8.45 -8.93
N LYS A 74 -18.47 -9.71 -8.51
CA LYS A 74 -17.77 -10.12 -7.28
C LYS A 74 -16.31 -10.42 -7.60
N TYR A 75 -15.41 -9.73 -6.93
CA TYR A 75 -13.98 -9.98 -7.00
C TYR A 75 -13.53 -10.76 -5.76
N ASN A 76 -12.87 -11.89 -5.95
CA ASN A 76 -12.30 -12.67 -4.84
C ASN A 76 -10.90 -12.12 -4.48
N ILE A 77 -10.86 -10.97 -3.80
CA ILE A 77 -9.62 -10.33 -3.33
C ILE A 77 -9.65 -10.30 -1.80
N LYS A 78 -8.74 -11.05 -1.18
CA LYS A 78 -8.55 -11.05 0.27
C LYS A 78 -7.29 -10.27 0.61
N LEU A 79 -7.46 -9.13 1.28
CA LEU A 79 -6.34 -8.39 1.86
C LEU A 79 -6.00 -8.97 3.23
N LEU A 80 -4.74 -9.40 3.39
CA LEU A 80 -4.25 -9.98 4.64
C LEU A 80 -3.50 -8.91 5.44
N PRO A 81 -3.87 -8.63 6.69
CA PRO A 81 -3.15 -7.67 7.51
C PRO A 81 -1.77 -8.22 7.86
N VAL A 82 -0.72 -7.43 7.59
CA VAL A 82 0.66 -7.75 7.96
C VAL A 82 1.00 -7.07 9.29
N LYS A 83 1.34 -7.86 10.31
CA LYS A 83 1.72 -7.38 11.64
C LYS A 83 2.99 -8.12 12.11
N PRO A 84 4.04 -7.42 12.58
CA PRO A 84 4.24 -5.96 12.54
C PRO A 84 4.34 -5.42 11.10
N PHE A 85 4.35 -4.09 10.91
CA PHE A 85 4.50 -3.53 9.56
C PHE A 85 5.86 -3.90 8.95
N TYR A 86 6.93 -3.76 9.74
CA TYR A 86 8.27 -4.22 9.38
C TYR A 86 9.13 -4.36 10.64
N LYS A 87 10.31 -4.96 10.46
CA LYS A 87 11.35 -5.08 11.50
C LYS A 87 12.65 -4.49 10.96
N ILE A 88 13.29 -3.64 11.76
CA ILE A 88 14.61 -3.08 11.46
C ILE A 88 15.65 -3.95 12.15
N PHE A 89 16.70 -4.34 11.42
CA PHE A 89 17.82 -5.12 11.93
C PHE A 89 19.12 -4.34 11.77
N TRP A 90 19.89 -4.21 12.85
CA TRP A 90 21.23 -3.63 12.81
C TRP A 90 22.29 -4.74 12.83
N LYS A 91 23.45 -4.50 12.22
CA LYS A 91 24.58 -5.44 12.21
C LYS A 91 25.04 -5.85 13.63
N CYS A 92 24.85 -4.98 14.61
CA CYS A 92 25.16 -5.26 16.02
C CYS A 92 24.15 -6.18 16.72
N GLY A 93 23.17 -6.73 16.00
CA GLY A 93 22.14 -7.63 16.55
C GLY A 93 20.94 -6.92 17.18
N LYS A 94 20.96 -5.58 17.31
CA LYS A 94 19.77 -4.82 17.74
C LYS A 94 18.65 -4.96 16.71
N THR A 95 17.41 -4.97 17.21
CA THR A 95 16.21 -5.05 16.38
C THR A 95 15.14 -4.08 16.86
N PHE A 96 14.36 -3.53 15.94
CA PHE A 96 13.21 -2.67 16.26
C PHE A 96 11.98 -3.15 15.50
N ILE A 97 10.91 -3.46 16.22
CA ILE A 97 9.64 -3.93 15.64
C ILE A 97 8.70 -2.73 15.47
N TYR A 98 8.39 -2.35 14.22
CA TYR A 98 7.58 -1.17 13.95
C TYR A 98 6.10 -1.51 13.68
N ASN A 99 5.19 -0.81 14.36
CA ASN A 99 3.74 -0.92 14.19
C ASN A 99 3.07 0.39 14.64
N ASN A 100 1.74 0.47 14.60
CA ASN A 100 0.96 1.64 15.01
C ASN A 100 0.42 1.58 16.45
N ASN A 101 0.90 0.65 17.28
CA ASN A 101 0.52 0.54 18.68
C ASN A 101 1.55 1.25 19.56
N GLN A 102 1.15 2.38 20.15
CA GLN A 102 2.02 3.23 20.96
C GLN A 102 2.68 2.49 22.13
N LYS A 103 1.95 1.59 22.81
CA LYS A 103 2.51 0.81 23.92
C LYS A 103 3.63 -0.11 23.44
N LEU A 104 3.41 -0.82 22.32
CA LEU A 104 4.42 -1.71 21.74
C LEU A 104 5.63 -0.93 21.22
N LEU A 105 5.43 0.27 20.66
CA LEU A 105 6.53 1.15 20.24
C LEU A 105 7.35 1.63 21.43
N GLU A 106 6.72 2.10 22.51
CA GLU A 106 7.42 2.50 23.73
C GLU A 106 8.20 1.33 24.35
N GLU A 107 7.68 0.12 24.32
CA GLU A 107 8.41 -1.09 24.72
C GLU A 107 9.64 -1.36 23.86
N GLN A 108 9.59 -1.09 22.54
CA GLN A 108 10.78 -1.18 21.70
C GLN A 108 11.78 -0.07 22.03
N ILE A 109 11.33 1.18 22.17
CA ILE A 109 12.18 2.33 22.52
C ILE A 109 12.90 2.07 23.84
N LYS A 110 12.19 1.57 24.85
CA LYS A 110 12.73 1.20 26.16
C LYS A 110 13.95 0.26 26.07
N LYS A 111 13.93 -0.69 25.13
CA LYS A 111 15.04 -1.65 24.92
C LYS A 111 16.29 -0.99 24.36
N PHE A 112 16.15 0.14 23.67
CA PHE A 112 17.28 0.93 23.18
C PHE A 112 17.77 1.89 24.26
N ASN A 113 16.84 2.60 24.89
CA ASN A 113 17.12 3.54 25.99
C ASN A 113 15.81 3.86 26.72
N PHE A 114 15.79 3.65 28.05
CA PHE A 114 14.62 3.93 28.87
C PHE A 114 14.21 5.42 28.87
N ASN A 115 15.19 6.33 28.88
CA ASN A 115 14.92 7.77 28.97
C ASN A 115 14.26 8.33 27.70
N ASP A 116 14.43 7.66 26.56
CA ASP A 116 13.88 8.11 25.28
C ASP A 116 12.37 7.92 25.18
N ILE A 117 11.74 7.18 26.09
CA ILE A 117 10.27 7.12 26.18
C ILE A 117 9.70 8.53 26.42
N PHE A 118 10.29 9.28 27.35
CA PHE A 118 9.86 10.64 27.66
C PHE A 118 10.16 11.60 26.50
N GLY A 119 11.31 11.42 25.85
CA GLY A 119 11.68 12.17 24.66
C GLY A 119 10.69 11.95 23.51
N TYR A 120 10.33 10.70 23.24
CA TYR A 120 9.37 10.33 22.21
C TYR A 120 7.99 10.93 22.46
N ARG A 121 7.48 10.88 23.70
CA ARG A 121 6.20 11.51 24.05
C ARG A 121 6.22 13.03 23.86
N ARG A 122 7.31 13.70 24.28
CA ARG A 122 7.49 15.14 24.03
C ARG A 122 7.51 15.47 22.54
N PHE A 123 8.18 14.64 21.74
CA PHE A 123 8.24 14.80 20.30
C PHE A 123 6.86 14.69 19.66
N LEU A 124 6.05 13.68 20.03
CA LEU A 124 4.68 13.54 19.53
C LEU A 124 3.83 14.77 19.84
N ASN A 125 3.84 15.25 21.10
CA ASN A 125 3.07 16.43 21.49
C ASN A 125 3.51 17.69 20.75
N TYR A 126 4.82 17.85 20.54
CA TYR A 126 5.37 18.97 19.80
C TYR A 126 4.93 18.93 18.33
N SER A 127 5.02 17.77 17.68
CA SER A 127 4.59 17.59 16.29
C SER A 127 3.09 17.84 16.12
N ASP A 128 2.27 17.39 17.07
CA ASP A 128 0.82 17.61 17.06
C ASP A 128 0.46 19.09 17.17
N ARG A 129 1.15 19.83 18.06
CA ARG A 129 0.98 21.29 18.18
C ARG A 129 1.30 22.01 16.87
N ILE A 130 2.44 21.68 16.25
CA ILE A 130 2.84 22.31 14.98
C ILE A 130 1.83 22.01 13.87
N PHE A 131 1.39 20.77 13.75
CA PHE A 131 0.40 20.40 12.74
C PHE A 131 -0.90 21.19 12.95
N THR A 132 -1.33 21.34 14.20
CA THR A 132 -2.53 22.12 14.56
C THR A 132 -2.38 23.61 14.22
N GLU A 133 -1.20 24.20 14.43
CA GLU A 133 -0.92 25.63 14.13
C GLU A 133 -0.81 25.93 12.63
N ILE A 134 -0.37 24.96 11.82
CA ILE A 134 -0.17 25.15 10.37
C ILE A 134 -1.46 24.92 9.58
N TYR A 135 -2.31 24.00 10.04
CA TYR A 135 -3.47 23.52 9.27
C TYR A 135 -4.84 23.92 9.85
N ASN A 136 -4.88 24.72 10.93
CA ASN A 136 -6.07 25.45 11.40
C ASN A 136 -5.86 26.95 11.29
#